data_AF-M6HJX5-F1
#
_entry.id   AF-M6HJX5-F1
#
_cell.length_a   1.000
_cell.length_b   1.000
_cell.length_c   1.000
_cell.angle_alpha   90.00
_cell.angle_beta   90.00
_cell.angle_gamma   90.00
#
_symmetry.space_group_name_H-M   'P 1'
#
loop_
_entity.id
_entity.type
_entity.pdbx_description
1 polymer ?
#
loop_
_entity_poly.entity_id
_entity_poly.type
_entity_poly.pdbx_seq_one_letter_code
_entity_poly.pdbx_strand_id
1 'polypeptide(L)'
;MKQGNLYRIVSPKKEYVVVRYSIQIKAEEKSYHTSIYELENESLGKKIFEKFEVLHNEQAFYGGKYHFIDAFDLDEDGAPILIWHHNGYDGFVNEFSKVKNDKVEPMFLTGGDAC
;
A
#
# COMPACT_ATOMS: atom_id res chain seq x y z
N MET A 1 -13.47 11.15 10.76
CA MET A 1 -13.70 9.71 11.07
C MET A 1 -12.38 8.97 10.90
N LYS A 2 -12.14 7.89 11.65
CA LYS A 2 -10.98 7.00 11.44
C LYS A 2 -11.44 5.80 10.59
N GLN A 3 -10.69 5.48 9.53
CA GLN A 3 -10.95 4.30 8.68
C GLN A 3 -9.73 3.41 8.69
N GLY A 4 -9.94 2.10 8.87
CA GLY A 4 -8.90 1.07 8.85
C GLY A 4 -9.19 0.03 7.77
N ASN A 5 -8.15 -0.38 7.04
CA ASN A 5 -8.19 -1.49 6.10
C ASN A 5 -7.15 -2.54 6.51
N LEU A 6 -7.52 -3.81 6.40
CA LEU A 6 -6.67 -4.95 6.70
C LEU A 6 -6.76 -5.92 5.52
N TYR A 7 -5.62 -6.25 4.93
CA TYR A 7 -5.51 -7.23 3.84
C TYR A 7 -4.53 -8.32 4.24
N ARG A 8 -4.86 -9.59 3.93
CA ARG A 8 -3.95 -10.73 4.06
C ARG A 8 -3.55 -11.17 2.65
N ILE A 9 -2.25 -11.26 2.41
CA ILE A 9 -1.66 -11.75 1.17
C ILE A 9 -1.11 -13.14 1.47
N VAL A 10 -1.56 -14.13 0.71
CA VAL A 10 -1.10 -15.52 0.82
C VAL A 10 -0.22 -15.81 -0.39
N SER A 11 1.09 -15.98 -0.18
CA SER A 11 2.03 -16.40 -1.23
C SER A 11 2.59 -17.80 -0.92
N PRO A 12 3.11 -18.52 -1.92
CA PRO A 12 3.80 -19.79 -1.69
C PRO A 12 5.00 -19.55 -0.76
N LYS A 13 4.98 -20.12 0.45
CA LYS A 13 6.01 -20.05 1.53
C LYS A 13 5.91 -18.89 2.52
N LYS A 14 5.33 -17.74 2.15
CA LYS A 14 5.22 -16.59 3.05
C LYS A 14 3.81 -16.02 3.04
N GLU A 15 3.44 -15.37 4.12
CA GLU A 15 2.20 -14.63 4.17
C GLU A 15 2.45 -13.24 4.74
N TYR A 16 1.65 -12.28 4.29
CA TYR A 16 1.79 -10.90 4.68
C TYR A 16 0.47 -10.31 5.11
N VAL A 17 0.54 -9.34 6.01
CA VAL A 17 -0.60 -8.51 6.39
C VAL A 17 -0.28 -7.07 6.06
N VAL A 18 -1.14 -6.45 5.25
CA VAL A 18 -1.13 -5.02 4.99
C VAL A 18 -2.14 -4.36 5.91
N VAL A 19 -1.66 -3.41 6.71
CA VAL A 19 -2.48 -2.61 7.62
C VAL A 19 -2.46 -1.18 7.15
N ARG A 20 -3.63 -0.57 6.97
CA ARG A 20 -3.74 0.85 6.63
C ARG A 20 -4.72 1.55 7.56
N TYR A 21 -4.34 2.71 8.07
CA TYR A 21 -5.22 3.61 8.82
C TYR A 21 -5.19 5.00 8.20
N SER A 22 -6.35 5.65 8.10
CA SER A 22 -6.45 7.03 7.62
C SER A 22 -7.28 7.91 8.55
N ILE A 23 -6.87 9.18 8.64
CA ILE A 23 -7.61 10.24 9.32
C ILE A 23 -8.31 11.09 8.25
N GLN A 24 -9.64 11.14 8.33
CA GLN A 24 -10.47 11.90 7.39
C GLN A 24 -11.17 13.07 8.09
N ILE A 25 -11.14 14.23 7.44
CA ILE A 25 -11.92 15.43 7.80
C ILE A 25 -12.91 15.68 6.67
N LYS A 26 -14.21 15.59 6.96
CA LYS A 26 -15.27 15.53 5.94
C LYS A 26 -14.99 14.37 4.96
N ALA A 27 -14.93 14.64 3.66
CA ALA A 27 -14.65 13.65 2.61
C ALA A 27 -13.15 13.51 2.28
N GLU A 28 -12.30 14.39 2.83
CA GLU A 28 -10.89 14.46 2.50
C GLU A 28 -10.06 13.62 3.46
N GLU A 29 -9.16 12.82 2.91
CA GLU A 29 -8.11 12.18 3.69
C GLU A 29 -7.01 13.21 3.98
N LYS A 30 -6.63 13.36 5.25
CA LYS A 30 -5.62 14.34 5.69
C LYS A 30 -4.30 13.70 6.05
N SER A 31 -4.34 12.46 6.50
CA SER A 31 -3.14 11.68 6.73
C SER A 31 -3.47 10.20 6.70
N TYR A 32 -2.44 9.41 6.43
CA TYR A 32 -2.54 7.96 6.50
C TYR A 32 -1.26 7.34 7.02
N HIS A 33 -1.42 6.11 7.48
CA HIS A 33 -0.36 5.20 7.85
C HIS A 33 -0.61 3.88 7.13
N THR A 34 0.41 3.33 6.48
CA THR A 34 0.40 2.00 5.88
C THR A 34 1.60 1.22 6.39
N SER A 35 1.38 -0.01 6.81
CA SER A 35 2.44 -0.93 7.22
C SER A 35 2.20 -2.33 6.65
N ILE A 36 3.30 -3.07 6.47
CA ILE A 36 3.26 -4.46 6.03
C ILE A 36 4.05 -5.30 7.00
N TYR A 37 3.46 -6.41 7.40
CA TYR A 37 4.05 -7.40 8.28
C TYR A 37 4.15 -8.72 7.56
N GLU A 38 5.25 -9.45 7.76
CA GLU A 38 5.31 -10.88 7.49
C GLU A 38 4.61 -11.62 8.65
N LEU A 39 3.81 -12.63 8.33
CA LEU A 39 3.19 -13.50 9.32
C LEU A 39 4.13 -14.64 9.70
N GLU A 40 4.18 -14.93 10.99
CA GLU A 40 4.88 -16.09 11.55
C GLU A 40 3.85 -16.91 12.34
N ASN A 41 3.54 -18.12 11.88
CA ASN A 41 2.56 -19.01 12.51
C ASN A 41 1.25 -18.29 12.87
N GLU A 42 0.64 -17.60 11.89
CA GLU A 42 -0.62 -16.85 12.03
C GLU A 42 -0.55 -15.61 12.94
N SER A 43 0.63 -15.27 13.47
CA SER A 43 0.85 -14.07 14.28
C SER A 43 1.57 -12.98 13.49
N LEU A 44 1.34 -11.70 13.83
CA LEU A 44 2.11 -10.59 13.27
C LEU A 44 3.57 -10.74 13.68
N GLY A 45 4.43 -11.05 12.70
CA GLY A 45 5.87 -11.13 12.88
C GLY A 45 6.54 -9.81 12.55
N LYS A 46 7.55 -9.87 11.69
CA LYS A 46 8.40 -8.73 11.32
C LYS A 46 7.64 -7.69 10.49
N LYS A 47 7.73 -6.42 10.89
CA LYS A 47 7.32 -5.28 10.04
C LYS A 47 8.40 -5.05 8.96
N ILE A 48 8.01 -5.17 7.70
CA ILE A 48 8.91 -5.05 6.53
C ILE A 48 8.74 -3.73 5.77
N PHE A 49 7.65 -3.01 6.04
CA PHE A 49 7.37 -1.72 5.43
C PHE A 49 6.53 -0.84 6.35
N GLU A 50 6.78 0.47 6.29
CA GLU A 50 6.00 1.49 6.97
C GLU A 50 6.07 2.79 6.16
N LYS A 51 4.92 3.42 5.96
CA LYS A 51 4.78 4.73 5.36
C LYS A 51 3.75 5.52 6.14
N PHE A 52 4.11 6.75 6.52
CA PHE A 52 3.20 7.72 7.10
C PHE A 52 3.31 9.02 6.32
N GLU A 53 2.18 9.63 6.01
CA GLU A 53 2.15 10.86 5.25
C GLU A 53 1.00 11.76 5.70
N VAL A 54 1.29 13.07 5.75
CA VAL A 54 0.29 14.13 5.93
C VAL A 54 0.11 14.79 4.58
N LEU A 55 -1.12 14.77 4.07
CA LEU A 55 -1.45 15.22 2.74
C LEU A 55 -1.64 16.74 2.74
N HIS A 56 -0.97 17.41 1.80
CA HIS A 56 -1.24 18.82 1.54
C HIS A 56 -2.68 19.00 1.04
N ASN A 57 -3.27 20.19 1.22
CA ASN A 57 -4.69 20.42 0.92
C ASN A 57 -5.07 20.05 -0.53
N GLU A 58 -4.21 20.33 -1.49
CA GLU A 58 -4.43 19.97 -2.90
C GLU A 58 -4.48 18.44 -3.08
N GLN A 59 -3.49 17.70 -2.54
CA GLN A 59 -3.49 16.24 -2.58
C GLN A 59 -4.71 15.66 -1.85
N ALA A 60 -5.06 16.18 -0.68
CA ALA A 60 -6.21 15.73 0.10
C ALA A 60 -7.54 15.89 -0.67
N PHE A 61 -7.68 16.99 -1.42
CA PHE A 61 -8.86 17.30 -2.21
C PHE A 61 -9.04 16.35 -3.41
N TYR A 62 -7.95 16.02 -4.10
CA TYR A 62 -7.95 15.07 -5.22
C TYR A 62 -7.88 13.59 -4.79
N GLY A 63 -8.04 13.32 -3.49
CA GLY A 63 -8.00 11.94 -2.99
C GLY A 63 -6.61 11.30 -3.09
N GLY A 64 -5.56 12.08 -2.85
CA GLY A 64 -4.15 11.70 -2.75
C GLY A 64 -3.94 10.60 -1.72
N LYS A 65 -4.21 9.36 -2.08
CA LYS A 65 -4.22 8.26 -1.15
C LYS A 65 -3.32 7.15 -1.65
N TYR A 66 -2.45 6.66 -0.77
CA TYR A 66 -1.69 5.43 -1.01
C TYR A 66 -2.50 4.22 -0.55
N HIS A 67 -3.03 3.43 -1.48
CA HIS A 67 -3.86 2.27 -1.19
C HIS A 67 -3.27 1.00 -1.76
N PHE A 68 -3.33 -0.08 -0.98
CA PHE A 68 -3.16 -1.41 -1.52
C PHE A 68 -4.32 -1.74 -2.45
N ILE A 69 -4.02 -2.17 -3.68
CA ILE A 69 -5.01 -2.66 -4.64
C ILE A 69 -5.03 -4.18 -4.60
N ASP A 70 -3.88 -4.78 -4.89
CA ASP A 70 -3.75 -6.22 -5.08
C ASP A 70 -2.29 -6.67 -4.94
N ALA A 71 -2.08 -7.97 -4.87
CA ALA A 71 -0.77 -8.60 -4.92
C ALA A 71 -0.81 -9.89 -5.73
N PHE A 72 0.28 -10.18 -6.42
CA PHE A 72 0.46 -11.43 -7.15
C PHE A 72 1.91 -11.92 -7.03
N ASP A 73 2.09 -13.24 -7.01
CA ASP A 73 3.39 -13.88 -7.02
C ASP A 73 3.59 -14.51 -8.41
N LEU A 74 4.53 -13.97 -9.20
CA LEU A 74 4.77 -14.43 -10.56
C LEU A 74 5.56 -15.74 -10.61
N ASP A 75 6.50 -15.91 -9.69
CA ASP A 75 7.50 -16.97 -9.73
C ASP A 75 7.23 -18.07 -8.69
N GLU A 76 6.13 -17.94 -7.93
CA GLU A 76 5.76 -18.80 -6.79
C GLU A 76 6.90 -18.95 -5.77
N ASP A 77 7.75 -17.94 -5.67
CA ASP A 77 8.94 -17.98 -4.84
C ASP A 77 8.68 -17.48 -3.41
N GLY A 78 7.50 -16.87 -3.19
CA GLY A 78 7.05 -16.31 -1.93
C GLY A 78 7.27 -14.80 -1.83
N ALA A 79 7.78 -14.14 -2.87
CA ALA A 79 8.04 -12.71 -2.92
C ALA A 79 6.99 -11.99 -3.81
N PRO A 80 5.81 -11.66 -3.26
CA PRO A 80 4.75 -11.06 -4.05
C PRO A 80 5.16 -9.68 -4.59
N ILE A 81 4.70 -9.40 -5.81
CA ILE A 81 4.59 -8.06 -6.35
C ILE A 81 3.31 -7.44 -5.80
N LEU A 82 3.46 -6.26 -5.22
CA LEU A 82 2.41 -5.46 -4.60
C LEU A 82 2.03 -4.34 -5.57
N ILE A 83 0.74 -4.12 -5.73
CA ILE A 83 0.18 -3.05 -6.54
C ILE A 83 -0.44 -2.01 -5.60
N TRP A 84 0.08 -0.80 -5.67
CA TRP A 84 -0.42 0.34 -4.91
C TRP A 84 -1.05 1.35 -5.84
N HIS A 85 -2.21 1.86 -5.45
CA HIS A 85 -2.74 3.08 -6.02
C HIS A 85 -2.13 4.26 -5.28
N HIS A 86 -1.61 5.25 -6.00
CA HIS A 86 -1.36 6.58 -5.46
C HIS A 86 -1.81 7.68 -6.44
N ASN A 87 -2.64 8.60 -5.98
CA ASN A 87 -3.15 9.66 -6.84
C ASN A 87 -2.12 10.79 -6.96
N GLY A 88 -1.95 11.26 -8.20
CA GLY A 88 -1.35 12.54 -8.56
C GLY A 88 -2.41 13.61 -8.74
N TYR A 89 -1.97 14.87 -8.88
CA TYR A 89 -2.81 16.07 -8.99
C TYR A 89 -3.92 16.00 -10.07
N ASP A 90 -3.72 15.25 -11.15
CA ASP A 90 -4.65 15.17 -12.31
C ASP A 90 -4.83 13.74 -12.87
N GLY A 91 -4.37 12.72 -12.14
CA GLY A 91 -4.40 11.35 -12.64
C GLY A 91 -4.07 10.31 -11.59
N PHE A 92 -4.26 9.05 -11.96
CA PHE A 92 -3.87 7.93 -11.11
C PHE A 92 -2.50 7.41 -11.51
N VAL A 93 -1.68 7.09 -10.51
CA VAL A 93 -0.47 6.31 -10.69
C VAL A 93 -0.64 5.02 -9.89
N ASN A 94 -0.21 3.92 -10.48
CA ASN A 94 -0.07 2.64 -9.84
C ASN A 94 1.43 2.38 -9.65
N GLU A 95 1.83 2.18 -8.40
CA GLU A 95 3.18 1.76 -8.06
C GLU A 95 3.21 0.23 -7.95
N PHE A 96 4.12 -0.37 -8.69
CA PHE A 96 4.45 -1.79 -8.54
C PHE A 96 5.71 -1.88 -7.68
N SER A 97 5.62 -2.62 -6.58
CA SER A 97 6.74 -2.82 -5.65
C SER A 97 6.89 -4.32 -5.40
N LYS A 98 8.10 -4.79 -5.12
CA LYS A 98 8.34 -6.19 -4.74
C LYS A 98 8.80 -6.31 -3.30
N VAL A 99 8.50 -7.43 -2.66
CA VAL A 99 9.14 -7.80 -1.40
C VAL A 99 10.47 -8.47 -1.68
N LYS A 100 11.60 -7.83 -1.34
CA LYS A 100 12.93 -8.41 -1.48
C LYS A 100 13.73 -8.21 -0.20
N ASN A 101 14.36 -9.28 0.30
CA ASN A 101 15.16 -9.26 1.53
C ASN A 101 14.43 -8.58 2.70
N ASP A 102 13.15 -8.94 2.90
CA ASP A 102 12.27 -8.40 3.94
C ASP A 102 12.07 -6.88 3.88
N LYS A 103 12.10 -6.30 2.67
CA LYS A 103 11.81 -4.90 2.40
C LYS A 103 10.91 -4.80 1.18
N VAL A 104 10.08 -3.77 1.16
CA VAL A 104 9.33 -3.38 -0.04
C VAL A 104 10.22 -2.45 -0.87
N GLU A 105 10.54 -2.86 -2.09
CA GLU A 105 11.33 -2.09 -3.05
C GLU A 105 10.45 -1.68 -4.23
N PRO A 106 10.39 -0.38 -4.60
CA PRO A 106 9.67 0.05 -5.79
C PRO A 106 10.33 -0.54 -7.05
N MET A 107 9.52 -0.97 -8.00
CA MET A 107 9.99 -1.49 -9.28
C MET A 107 9.78 -0.47 -10.39
N PHE A 108 8.52 -0.08 -10.63
CA PHE A 108 8.17 0.93 -11.62
C PHE A 108 6.81 1.55 -11.29
N LEU A 109 6.58 2.72 -11.87
CA LEU A 109 5.32 3.45 -11.82
C LEU A 109 4.64 3.34 -13.18
N THR A 110 3.32 3.20 -13.18
CA THR A 110 2.50 3.28 -14.39
C THR A 110 1.29 4.15 -14.09
N GLY A 111 0.84 4.97 -15.02
CA GLY A 111 -0.26 5.90 -14.76
C GLY A 111 -0.64 6.66 -16.01
N GLY A 112 -1.86 7.18 -16.02
CA GLY A 112 -2.41 7.97 -17.11
C GLY A 112 -3.09 9.21 -16.56
N ASP A 113 -2.94 10.30 -17.30
CA ASP A 113 -3.69 11.53 -17.08
C ASP A 113 -5.18 11.24 -17.32
N ALA A 114 -6.04 11.64 -16.40
CA ALA A 114 -7.48 11.57 -16.64
C ALA A 114 -7.87 12.80 -17.45
N CYS A 115 -7.57 12.80 -18.76
CA CYS A 115 -8.05 13.83 -19.69
C CYS A 115 -9.58 13.98 -19.66
#